data_AF-A0A257WFK7-F1
#
_entry.id   AF-A0A257WFK7-F1
#
_cell.length_a   1.000
_cell.length_b   1.000
_cell.length_c   1.000
_cell.angle_alpha   90.00
_cell.angle_beta   90.00
_cell.angle_gamma   90.00
#
_symmetry.space_group_name_H-M   'P 1'
#
loop_
_entity.id
_entity.type
_entity.pdbx_description
1 polymer ?
#
loop_
_entity_poly.entity_id
_entity_poly.type
_entity_poly.pdbx_seq_one_letter_code
_entity_poly.pdbx_strand_id
1 'polypeptide(L)'
;MKPLFLLFIMMLIGLGACVNKNKVPGDILTQEKMKLVLWDLARSDQFVADFVSKDSNLNKKQESLRLYEEVFALHQIKREDFKKSLDYYRMHPDLLRVVMDSLNTMARRKEQEAYKVEEDTTSKPATTPVPDSIRIRTKSIRKKLDSLSLPIQPQ
;
A
#
# COMPACT_ATOMS: atom_id res chain seq x y z
N MET A 1 -9.80 48.02 -24.70
CA MET A 1 -9.01 46.77 -24.84
C MET A 1 -8.01 46.59 -23.69
N LYS A 2 -8.44 46.79 -22.43
CA LYS A 2 -7.57 46.73 -21.23
C LYS A 2 -8.06 45.77 -20.12
N PRO A 3 -9.36 45.36 -20.02
CA PRO A 3 -9.79 44.49 -18.91
C PRO A 3 -9.44 43.01 -19.14
N LEU A 4 -9.25 42.59 -20.40
CA LEU A 4 -8.93 41.21 -20.75
C LEU A 4 -7.51 40.80 -20.36
N PHE A 5 -6.56 41.76 -20.38
CA PHE A 5 -5.16 41.54 -20.00
C PHE A 5 -5.00 41.42 -18.47
N LEU A 6 -5.78 42.19 -17.70
CA LEU A 6 -5.82 42.10 -16.24
C LEU A 6 -6.38 40.76 -15.74
N LEU A 7 -7.37 40.20 -16.44
CA LEU A 7 -7.97 38.91 -16.09
C LEU A 7 -6.99 37.74 -16.36
N PHE A 8 -6.17 37.85 -17.41
CA PHE A 8 -5.12 36.87 -17.71
C PHE A 8 -3.99 36.88 -16.68
N ILE A 9 -3.56 38.07 -16.23
CA ILE A 9 -2.55 38.20 -15.17
C ILE A 9 -3.05 37.66 -13.82
N MET A 10 -4.33 37.88 -13.49
CA MET A 10 -4.91 37.34 -12.26
C MET A 10 -4.96 35.80 -12.24
N MET A 11 -5.17 35.17 -13.41
CA MET A 11 -5.16 33.71 -13.54
C MET A 11 -3.75 33.11 -13.37
N LEU A 12 -2.71 33.82 -13.82
CA LEU A 12 -1.31 33.38 -13.69
C LEU A 12 -0.77 33.43 -12.25
N ILE A 13 -1.33 34.28 -11.38
CA ILE A 13 -0.85 34.45 -10.00
C ILE A 13 -1.39 33.34 -9.05
N GLY A 14 -2.46 32.63 -9.45
CA GLY A 14 -3.08 31.58 -8.63
C GLY A 14 -2.30 30.26 -8.52
N LEU A 15 -1.27 30.05 -9.35
CA LEU A 15 -0.56 28.77 -9.44
C LEU A 15 0.61 28.62 -8.43
N GLY A 16 0.94 29.66 -7.65
CA GLY A 16 2.14 29.70 -6.79
C GLY A 16 1.93 29.38 -5.31
N ALA A 17 0.70 29.12 -4.84
CA ALA A 17 0.38 29.15 -3.40
C ALA A 17 0.44 27.80 -2.66
N CYS A 18 1.13 26.78 -3.18
CA CYS A 18 1.45 25.57 -2.41
C CYS A 18 2.85 25.66 -1.81
N VAL A 19 3.00 26.49 -0.77
CA VAL A 19 4.18 26.43 0.11
C VAL A 19 4.07 25.17 0.96
N ASN A 20 4.71 24.08 0.51
CA ASN A 20 4.88 22.88 1.30
C ASN A 20 5.70 23.19 2.56
N LYS A 21 5.08 23.01 3.73
CA LYS A 21 5.65 23.34 5.05
C LYS A 21 6.74 22.37 5.51
N ASN A 22 6.93 21.26 4.80
CA ASN A 22 7.90 20.23 5.13
C ASN A 22 9.08 20.31 4.15
N LYS A 23 9.90 21.36 4.30
CA LYS A 23 11.07 21.62 3.46
C LYS A 23 12.18 20.64 3.80
N VAL A 24 12.25 19.55 3.03
CA VAL A 24 13.49 18.77 2.91
C VAL A 24 14.44 19.48 1.93
N PRO A 25 15.77 19.27 2.03
CA PRO A 25 16.72 19.78 1.04
C PRO A 25 16.32 19.35 -0.39
N GLY A 26 16.63 20.15 -1.41
CA GLY A 26 16.22 19.88 -2.79
C GLY A 26 16.68 18.53 -3.35
N ASP A 27 17.75 17.96 -2.78
CA ASP A 27 18.30 16.65 -3.15
C ASP A 27 17.61 15.46 -2.45
N ILE A 28 16.65 15.71 -1.56
CA ILE A 28 15.97 14.70 -0.75
C ILE A 28 14.52 14.59 -1.20
N LEU A 29 14.03 13.36 -1.33
CA LEU A 29 12.64 13.10 -1.67
C LEU A 29 11.71 13.74 -0.65
N THR A 30 10.72 14.48 -1.15
CA THR A 30 9.65 15.05 -0.30
C THR A 30 8.87 13.95 0.40
N GLN A 31 8.23 14.27 1.53
CA GLN A 31 7.47 13.29 2.32
C GLN A 31 6.38 12.61 1.48
N GLU A 32 5.72 13.38 0.61
CA GLU A 32 4.70 12.85 -0.29
C GLU A 32 5.28 11.86 -1.29
N LYS A 33 6.42 12.19 -1.92
CA LYS A 33 7.07 11.31 -2.88
C LYS A 33 7.62 10.06 -2.20
N MET A 34 8.24 10.21 -1.02
CA MET A 34 8.72 9.09 -0.20
C MET A 34 7.58 8.14 0.19
N LYS A 35 6.44 8.67 0.63
CA LYS A 35 5.23 7.89 0.90
C LYS A 35 4.81 7.06 -0.32
N LEU A 36 4.72 7.65 -1.51
CA LEU A 36 4.29 6.94 -2.71
C LEU A 36 5.27 5.83 -3.13
N VAL A 37 6.59 6.13 -3.07
CA VAL A 37 7.63 5.15 -3.40
C VAL A 37 7.59 3.97 -2.43
N LEU A 38 7.54 4.22 -1.12
CA LEU A 38 7.48 3.17 -0.11
C LEU A 38 6.24 2.29 -0.24
N TRP A 39 5.10 2.89 -0.61
CA TRP A 39 3.86 2.16 -0.86
C TRP A 39 4.02 1.14 -2.00
N ASP A 40 4.61 1.55 -3.12
CA ASP A 40 4.79 0.67 -4.28
C ASP A 40 5.92 -0.36 -4.08
N LEU A 41 6.97 -0.01 -3.33
CA LEU A 41 7.98 -0.98 -2.89
C LEU A 41 7.36 -2.07 -2.00
N ALA A 42 6.57 -1.70 -1.00
CA ALA A 42 5.90 -2.65 -0.12
C ALA A 42 4.94 -3.58 -0.89
N ARG A 43 4.21 -3.04 -1.86
CA ARG A 43 3.37 -3.84 -2.75
C ARG A 43 4.20 -4.80 -3.62
N SER A 44 5.35 -4.37 -4.11
CA SER A 44 6.26 -5.20 -4.89
C SER A 44 6.81 -6.36 -4.06
N ASP A 45 7.18 -6.11 -2.80
CA ASP A 45 7.61 -7.16 -1.88
C ASP A 45 6.50 -8.17 -1.61
N GLN A 46 5.28 -7.68 -1.37
CA GLN A 46 4.13 -8.56 -1.20
C GLN A 46 3.89 -9.42 -2.43
N PHE A 47 4.02 -8.85 -3.63
CA PHE A 47 3.90 -9.61 -4.88
C PHE A 47 4.97 -10.72 -4.99
N VAL A 48 6.23 -10.43 -4.67
CA VAL A 48 7.29 -11.44 -4.65
C VAL A 48 7.03 -12.51 -3.58
N ALA A 49 6.54 -12.12 -2.41
CA ALA A 49 6.18 -13.04 -1.34
C ALA A 49 5.02 -13.97 -1.76
N ASP A 50 4.01 -13.45 -2.44
CA ASP A 50 2.79 -14.20 -2.75
C ASP A 50 2.89 -15.04 -4.03
N PHE A 51 3.64 -14.57 -5.04
CA PHE A 51 3.67 -15.18 -6.37
C PHE A 51 5.02 -15.79 -6.73
N VAL A 52 6.10 -15.01 -6.62
CA VAL A 52 7.45 -15.48 -7.00
C VAL A 52 7.93 -16.57 -6.04
N SER A 53 7.57 -16.49 -4.76
CA SER A 53 7.98 -17.48 -3.77
C SER A 53 7.44 -18.90 -3.98
N LYS A 54 6.43 -19.06 -4.84
CA LYS A 54 5.80 -20.35 -5.16
C LYS A 54 6.44 -21.03 -6.37
N ASP A 55 7.23 -20.30 -7.16
CA ASP A 55 7.95 -20.84 -8.31
C ASP A 55 9.40 -21.12 -7.93
N SER A 56 9.81 -22.39 -7.99
CA SER A 56 11.18 -22.81 -7.68
C SER A 56 12.21 -22.40 -8.73
N ASN A 57 11.79 -22.01 -9.94
CA ASN A 57 12.70 -21.53 -10.99
C ASN A 57 13.08 -20.06 -10.83
N LEU A 58 12.31 -19.28 -10.05
CA LEU A 58 12.53 -17.86 -9.89
C LEU A 58 13.35 -17.55 -8.64
N ASN A 59 14.35 -16.67 -8.79
CA ASN A 59 15.13 -16.18 -7.67
C ASN A 59 14.45 -14.96 -7.04
N LYS A 60 13.92 -15.13 -5.82
CA LYS A 60 13.21 -14.07 -5.09
C LYS A 60 13.99 -12.76 -5.02
N LYS A 61 15.29 -12.82 -4.69
CA LYS A 61 16.13 -11.63 -4.53
C LYS A 61 16.31 -10.89 -5.85
N GLN A 62 16.51 -11.62 -6.93
CA GLN A 62 16.66 -11.05 -8.26
C GLN A 62 15.37 -10.36 -8.72
N GLU A 63 14.21 -11.01 -8.51
CA GLU A 63 12.92 -10.41 -8.87
C GLU A 63 12.56 -9.20 -8.00
N SER A 64 12.82 -9.23 -6.68
CA SER A 64 12.65 -8.04 -5.84
C SER A 64 13.47 -6.86 -6.36
N LEU A 65 14.74 -7.08 -6.72
CA LEU A 65 15.59 -6.03 -7.27
C LEU A 65 15.08 -5.50 -8.61
N ARG A 66 14.58 -6.39 -9.48
CA ARG A 66 13.98 -6.03 -10.77
C ARG A 66 12.77 -5.13 -10.57
N LEU A 67 11.86 -5.51 -9.68
CA LEU A 67 10.65 -4.73 -9.37
C LEU A 67 10.96 -3.39 -8.70
N TYR A 68 11.96 -3.34 -7.82
CA TYR A 68 12.36 -2.07 -7.21
C TYR A 68 12.86 -1.06 -8.25
N GLU A 69 13.64 -1.51 -9.25
CA GLU A 69 14.04 -0.64 -10.36
C GLU A 69 12.85 -0.14 -11.17
N GLU A 70 11.84 -0.99 -11.42
CA GLU A 70 10.60 -0.58 -12.08
C GLU A 70 9.85 0.47 -11.23
N VAL A 71 9.74 0.28 -9.91
CA VAL A 71 9.15 1.26 -9.00
C VAL A 71 9.90 2.60 -9.05
N PHE A 72 11.25 2.57 -9.01
CA PHE A 72 12.04 3.80 -9.10
C PHE A 72 11.84 4.52 -10.43
N ALA A 73 11.76 3.79 -11.54
CA ALA A 73 11.46 4.35 -12.86
C ALA A 73 10.06 4.98 -12.90
N LEU A 74 9.03 4.32 -12.34
CA LEU A 74 7.66 4.85 -12.26
C LEU A 74 7.59 6.17 -11.47
N HIS A 75 8.37 6.28 -10.41
CA HIS A 75 8.44 7.51 -9.59
C HIS A 75 9.44 8.54 -10.12
N GLN A 76 10.12 8.26 -11.24
CA GLN A 76 11.17 9.11 -11.83
C GLN A 76 12.25 9.47 -10.80
N ILE A 77 12.81 8.45 -10.15
CA ILE A 77 13.90 8.59 -9.19
C ILE A 77 14.98 7.55 -9.48
N LYS A 78 16.19 7.79 -8.99
CA LYS A 78 17.25 6.78 -8.99
C LYS A 78 17.33 6.09 -7.64
N ARG A 79 17.91 4.88 -7.63
CA ARG A 79 18.16 4.12 -6.41
C ARG A 79 19.01 4.91 -5.41
N GLU A 80 19.99 5.67 -5.89
CA GLU A 80 20.88 6.49 -5.08
C GLU A 80 20.12 7.63 -4.40
N ASP A 81 19.20 8.27 -5.11
CA ASP A 81 18.36 9.35 -4.58
C ASP A 81 17.44 8.83 -3.48
N PHE A 82 16.83 7.66 -3.71
CA PHE A 82 16.02 6.97 -2.70
C PHE A 82 16.86 6.64 -1.47
N LYS A 83 18.04 6.04 -1.66
CA LYS A 83 18.94 5.68 -0.54
C LYS A 83 19.34 6.91 0.27
N LYS A 84 19.82 7.97 -0.40
CA LYS A 84 20.22 9.24 0.23
C LYS A 84 19.06 9.82 1.04
N SER A 85 17.86 9.79 0.46
CA SER A 85 16.66 10.27 1.12
C SER A 85 16.27 9.43 2.33
N LEU A 86 16.28 8.11 2.19
CA LEU A 86 15.98 7.18 3.27
C LEU A 86 16.93 7.36 4.45
N ASP A 87 18.23 7.53 4.19
CA ASP A 87 19.23 7.81 5.22
C ASP A 87 18.95 9.14 5.93
N TYR A 88 18.54 10.18 5.19
CA TYR A 88 18.08 11.43 5.79
C TYR A 88 16.86 11.23 6.70
N TYR A 89 15.81 10.54 6.24
CA TYR A 89 14.61 10.28 7.06
C TYR A 89 14.91 9.42 8.30
N ARG A 90 15.86 8.49 8.23
CA ARG A 90 16.31 7.70 9.39
C ARG A 90 16.93 8.56 10.49
N MET A 91 17.63 9.63 10.12
CA MET A 91 18.20 10.59 11.06
C MET A 91 17.16 11.61 11.58
N HIS A 92 15.98 11.69 10.95
CA HIS A 92 14.91 12.64 11.28
C HIS A 92 13.61 11.88 11.59
N PRO A 93 13.51 11.25 12.78
CA PRO A 93 12.40 10.36 13.14
C PRO A 93 11.03 11.07 13.16
N ASP A 94 11.00 12.37 13.43
CA ASP A 94 9.83 13.22 13.35
C ASP A 94 9.24 13.26 11.93
N LEU A 95 10.09 13.44 10.91
CA LEU A 95 9.68 13.44 9.50
C LEU A 95 9.29 12.03 9.03
N LEU A 96 10.07 11.02 9.43
CA LEU A 96 9.77 9.63 9.08
C LEU A 96 8.43 9.18 9.66
N ARG A 97 8.11 9.57 10.89
CA ARG A 97 6.82 9.29 11.52
C ARG A 97 5.67 9.82 10.68
N VAL A 98 5.77 11.06 10.19
CA VAL A 98 4.72 11.66 9.33
C VAL A 98 4.51 10.85 8.04
N VAL A 99 5.59 10.36 7.43
CA VAL A 99 5.52 9.49 6.23
C VAL A 99 4.82 8.18 6.57
N MET A 100 5.19 7.53 7.67
CA MET A 100 4.59 6.25 8.10
C MET A 100 3.12 6.40 8.49
N ASP A 101 2.75 7.46 9.21
CA ASP A 101 1.36 7.75 9.56
C ASP A 101 0.51 7.99 8.29
N SER A 102 1.11 8.66 7.30
CA SER A 102 0.47 8.89 6.00
C SER A 102 0.30 7.59 5.20
N LEU A 103 1.26 6.67 5.26
CA LEU A 103 1.19 5.34 4.66
C LEU A 103 0.06 4.50 5.30
N ASN A 104 -0.01 4.47 6.63
CA ASN A 104 -1.07 3.76 7.35
C ASN A 104 -2.46 4.31 6.99
N THR A 105 -2.57 5.63 6.86
CA THR A 105 -3.82 6.27 6.42
C THR A 105 -4.17 5.91 4.97
N MET A 106 -3.17 5.80 4.09
CA MET A 106 -3.37 5.34 2.71
C MET A 106 -3.83 3.87 2.66
N ALA A 107 -3.21 3.00 3.45
CA ALA A 107 -3.58 1.59 3.55
C ALA A 107 -5.06 1.42 3.94
N ARG A 108 -5.47 2.06 5.05
CA ARG A 108 -6.85 2.02 5.53
C ARG A 108 -7.86 2.51 4.49
N ARG A 109 -7.53 3.57 3.76
CA ARG A 109 -8.39 4.08 2.67
C ARG A 109 -8.54 3.05 1.55
N LYS A 110 -7.45 2.41 1.13
CA LYS A 110 -7.48 1.38 0.08
C LYS A 110 -8.30 0.15 0.51
N GLU A 111 -8.22 -0.25 1.77
CA GLU A 111 -9.06 -1.32 2.34
C GLU A 111 -10.55 -0.94 2.33
N GLN A 112 -10.90 0.28 2.75
CA GLN A 112 -12.28 0.76 2.73
C GLN A 112 -12.84 0.90 1.32
N GLU A 113 -12.03 1.36 0.37
CA GLU A 113 -12.38 1.40 -1.06
C GLU A 113 -12.67 -0.02 -1.58
N ALA A 114 -11.83 -1.00 -1.25
CA ALA A 114 -12.06 -2.39 -1.66
C ALA A 114 -13.37 -2.96 -1.09
N TYR A 115 -13.69 -2.68 0.17
CA TYR A 115 -14.95 -3.12 0.79
C TYR A 115 -16.19 -2.48 0.14
N LYS A 116 -16.14 -1.18 -0.19
CA LYS A 116 -17.27 -0.47 -0.82
C LYS A 116 -17.61 -1.00 -2.22
N VAL A 117 -16.62 -1.50 -2.96
CA VAL A 117 -16.83 -2.06 -4.30
C VAL A 117 -17.64 -3.37 -4.25
N GLU A 118 -17.49 -4.18 -3.19
CA GLU A 118 -18.23 -5.44 -3.04
C GLU A 118 -19.72 -5.22 -2.72
N GLU A 119 -20.05 -4.14 -2.00
CA GLU A 119 -21.42 -3.81 -1.59
C GLU A 119 -22.27 -3.32 -2.79
N ASP A 120 -21.66 -2.64 -3.77
CA ASP A 120 -22.34 -2.14 -4.98
C ASP A 120 -22.62 -3.25 -6.02
N THR A 121 -21.79 -4.30 -6.06
CA THR A 121 -22.01 -5.47 -6.95
C THR A 121 -23.03 -6.50 -6.45
N THR A 122 -23.58 -6.34 -5.24
CA THR A 122 -24.47 -7.35 -4.61
C THR A 122 -25.92 -6.86 -4.43
N SER A 123 -26.40 -5.94 -5.28
CA SER A 123 -27.81 -5.50 -5.31
C SER A 123 -28.66 -6.25 -6.35
N LYS A 124 -28.66 -7.59 -6.31
CA LYS A 124 -29.80 -8.41 -6.79
C LYS A 124 -29.90 -9.69 -5.95
N PRO A 125 -30.97 -9.92 -5.16
CA PRO A 125 -31.10 -11.12 -4.35
C PRO A 125 -31.52 -12.28 -5.25
N ALA A 126 -30.57 -13.13 -5.65
CA ALA A 126 -30.89 -14.47 -6.12
C ALA A 126 -30.98 -15.38 -4.89
N THR A 127 -32.21 -15.60 -4.42
CA THR A 127 -32.54 -16.72 -3.54
C THR A 127 -32.18 -18.01 -4.26
N THR A 128 -31.04 -18.60 -3.92
CA THR A 128 -30.78 -20.02 -4.17
C THR A 128 -30.38 -20.66 -2.84
N PRO A 129 -31.07 -21.73 -2.38
CA PRO A 129 -30.77 -22.36 -1.10
C PRO A 129 -29.37 -22.96 -1.14
N VAL A 130 -28.55 -22.66 -0.13
CA VAL A 130 -27.28 -23.38 0.08
C VAL A 130 -27.62 -24.86 0.33
N PRO A 131 -27.09 -25.81 -0.46
CA PRO A 131 -27.38 -27.22 -0.25
C PRO A 131 -26.85 -27.70 1.10
N ASP A 132 -27.67 -28.45 1.85
CA ASP A 132 -27.40 -28.94 3.20
C ASP A 132 -26.09 -29.76 3.35
N SER A 133 -25.49 -30.20 2.24
CA SER A 133 -24.27 -31.01 2.21
C SER A 133 -23.04 -30.30 2.79
N ILE A 134 -22.96 -28.96 2.71
CA ILE A 134 -21.81 -28.21 3.25
C ILE A 134 -21.90 -28.05 4.77
N ARG A 135 -23.11 -27.99 5.34
CA ARG A 135 -23.34 -27.79 6.78
C ARG A 135 -23.00 -29.02 7.62
N ILE A 136 -23.09 -30.22 7.05
CA ILE A 136 -22.75 -31.47 7.74
C ILE A 136 -21.23 -31.64 7.89
N ARG A 137 -20.44 -31.19 6.90
CA ARG A 137 -18.99 -31.40 6.86
C ARG A 137 -18.24 -30.64 7.94
N THR A 138 -18.65 -29.41 8.26
CA THR A 138 -18.02 -28.58 9.30
C THR A 138 -18.26 -29.10 10.71
N LYS A 139 -19.43 -29.71 10.97
CA LYS A 139 -19.73 -30.36 12.26
C LYS A 139 -18.86 -31.60 12.50
N SER A 140 -18.61 -32.40 11.46
CA SER A 140 -17.77 -33.59 11.55
C SER A 140 -16.30 -33.26 11.86
N ILE A 141 -15.77 -32.20 11.25
CA ILE A 141 -14.38 -31.76 11.48
C ILE A 141 -14.19 -31.21 12.90
N ARG A 142 -15.13 -30.41 13.41
CA ARG A 142 -15.07 -29.89 14.78
C ARG A 142 -15.06 -31.01 15.82
N LYS A 143 -15.95 -31.99 15.66
CA LYS A 143 -16.03 -33.13 16.59
C LYS A 143 -14.77 -34.00 16.59
N LYS A 144 -14.05 -34.07 15.46
CA LYS A 144 -12.77 -34.79 15.36
C LYS A 144 -11.60 -34.01 15.99
N LEU A 145 -11.65 -32.68 15.96
CA LEU A 145 -10.63 -31.82 16.57
C LEU A 145 -10.69 -31.88 18.11
N ASP A 146 -11.90 -31.89 18.67
CA ASP A 146 -12.12 -32.01 20.13
C ASP A 146 -11.69 -33.39 20.68
N SER A 147 -11.72 -34.44 19.85
CA SER A 147 -11.28 -35.79 20.25
C SER A 147 -9.76 -36.00 20.23
N LEU A 148 -8.98 -35.05 19.70
CA LEU A 148 -7.52 -35.18 19.54
C LEU A 148 -6.70 -34.40 20.57
N SER A 149 -7.32 -33.57 21.41
CA SER A 149 -6.63 -32.89 22.51
C SER A 149 -6.59 -33.78 23.76
N LEU A 150 -5.45 -34.43 24.01
CA LEU A 150 -5.14 -35.04 25.30
C LEU A 150 -4.86 -33.93 26.34
N PRO A 151 -5.34 -34.07 27.59
CA PRO A 151 -5.18 -33.05 28.62
C PRO A 151 -3.71 -32.93 29.05
N ILE A 152 -3.18 -31.71 29.01
CA ILE A 152 -1.89 -31.36 29.62
C ILE A 152 -2.11 -31.43 31.14
N GLN A 153 -1.51 -32.43 31.79
CA GLN A 153 -1.42 -32.51 33.25
C GLN A 153 -0.38 -31.48 33.75
N PRO A 154 -0.72 -30.67 34.75
CA PRO A 154 0.24 -29.75 35.36
C PRO A 154 1.14 -30.50 36.36
N GLN A 155 2.45 -30.36 36.19
CA GLN A 155 3.47 -30.55 37.23
C GLN A 155 4.39 -29.33 37.17
#